data_AF-A0A1Y6D0B4-F1
#
_entry.id   AF-A0A1Y6D0B4-F1
#
_cell.length_a   1.000
_cell.length_b   1.000
_cell.length_c   1.000
_cell.angle_alpha   90.00
_cell.angle_beta   90.00
_cell.angle_gamma   90.00
#
_symmetry.space_group_name_H-M   'P 1'
#
loop_
_entity.id
_entity.type
_entity.pdbx_description
1 polymer ?
#
loop_
_entity_poly.entity_id
_entity_poly.type
_entity_poly.pdbx_seq_one_letter_code
_entity_poly.pdbx_strand_id
1 'polypeptide(L)'
;MATPRTDYLITYFNEVKFGLMNGEGPALREAREALSSLALSDVETAMLLDLDADVVDSLVQFDEIADYLLEDHSEQGLEKWWWHLGGIHRGEYPAELLPEALRRLYRPHSRAA
;
A
#
# COMPACT_ATOMS: atom_id res chain seq x y z
N MET A 1 11.71 20.80 14.45
CA MET A 1 11.19 19.44 14.71
C MET A 1 10.27 19.11 13.56
N ALA A 2 10.48 17.99 12.88
CA ALA A 2 9.53 17.52 11.87
C ALA A 2 8.20 17.23 12.58
N THR A 3 7.07 17.55 11.93
CA THR A 3 5.76 17.19 12.48
C THR A 3 5.54 15.69 12.32
N PRO A 4 4.82 15.01 13.22
CA PRO A 4 4.58 13.57 13.14
C PRO A 4 4.08 13.11 11.75
N ARG A 5 3.28 13.94 11.08
CA ARG A 5 2.81 13.72 9.71
C ARG A 5 3.95 13.58 8.69
N THR A 6 4.93 14.48 8.74
CA THR A 6 6.09 14.47 7.84
C THR A 6 6.92 13.21 8.07
N ASP A 7 7.05 12.79 9.33
CA ASP A 7 7.78 11.56 9.67
C ASP A 7 7.07 10.33 9.10
N TYR A 8 5.75 10.23 9.22
CA TYR A 8 5.01 9.11 8.62
C TYR A 8 5.05 9.09 7.09
N LEU A 9 4.99 10.25 6.42
CA LEU A 9 5.15 10.31 4.96
C LEU A 9 6.56 9.89 4.54
N ILE A 10 7.60 10.31 5.27
CA ILE A 10 8.98 9.90 5.00
C ILE A 10 9.16 8.40 5.23
N THR A 11 8.63 7.85 6.33
CA THR A 11 8.66 6.41 6.59
C THR A 11 7.96 5.66 5.47
N TYR A 12 6.72 6.03 5.14
CA TYR A 12 5.98 5.38 4.06
C TYR A 12 6.72 5.48 2.72
N PHE A 13 7.26 6.65 2.39
CA PHE A 13 8.10 6.84 1.21
C PHE A 13 9.29 5.87 1.20
N ASN A 14 10.00 5.72 2.31
CA ASN A 14 11.17 4.84 2.37
C ASN A 14 10.80 3.36 2.22
N GLU A 15 9.72 2.93 2.89
CA GLU A 15 9.19 1.57 2.77
C GLU A 15 8.81 1.28 1.32
N VAL A 16 8.13 2.19 0.63
CA VAL A 16 7.69 1.98 -0.76
C VAL A 16 8.84 2.07 -1.76
N LYS A 17 9.69 3.10 -1.67
CA LYS A 17 10.72 3.40 -2.67
C LYS A 17 12.02 2.63 -2.47
N PHE A 18 12.26 2.08 -1.30
CA PHE A 18 13.49 1.32 -1.03
C PHE A 18 13.21 -0.05 -0.41
N GLY A 19 12.24 -0.17 0.50
CA GLY A 19 11.87 -1.45 1.09
C GLY A 19 11.26 -2.39 0.06
N LEU A 20 10.14 -1.98 -0.54
CA LEU A 20 9.29 -2.84 -1.36
C LEU A 20 9.97 -3.27 -2.66
N MET A 21 10.90 -2.46 -3.16
CA MET A 21 11.80 -2.84 -4.26
C MET A 21 12.65 -4.08 -3.96
N ASN A 22 12.88 -4.39 -2.68
CA ASN A 22 13.56 -5.60 -2.22
C ASN A 22 12.59 -6.64 -1.64
N GLY A 23 11.28 -6.49 -1.87
CA GLY A 23 10.24 -7.36 -1.32
C GLY A 23 9.96 -7.15 0.17
N GLU A 24 10.48 -6.09 0.78
CA GLU A 24 10.40 -5.83 2.22
C GLU A 24 9.57 -4.58 2.54
N GLY A 25 9.04 -4.46 3.75
CA GLY A 25 8.17 -3.33 4.11
C GLY A 25 7.70 -3.32 5.56
N PRO A 26 8.58 -3.56 6.56
CA PRO A 26 8.17 -3.84 7.94
C PRO A 26 7.36 -2.73 8.62
N ALA A 27 7.41 -1.49 8.13
CA ALA A 27 6.63 -0.37 8.68
C ALA A 27 5.56 0.17 7.72
N LEU A 28 5.36 -0.48 6.56
CA LEU A 28 4.51 0.02 5.48
C LEU A 28 3.06 0.20 5.95
N ARG A 29 2.50 -0.80 6.63
CA ARG A 29 1.08 -0.82 7.03
C ARG A 29 0.82 0.19 8.13
N GLU A 30 1.67 0.23 9.14
CA GLU A 30 1.57 1.13 10.28
C GLU A 30 1.76 2.58 9.86
N ALA A 31 2.70 2.85 8.96
CA ALA A 31 2.87 4.19 8.39
C ALA A 31 1.64 4.61 7.59
N ARG A 32 1.07 3.72 6.76
CA ARG A 32 -0.13 4.03 5.98
C ARG A 32 -1.37 4.21 6.84
N GLU A 33 -1.51 3.42 7.90
CA GLU A 33 -2.56 3.53 8.91
C GLU A 33 -2.48 4.88 9.62
N ALA A 34 -1.28 5.27 10.07
CA ALA A 34 -1.08 6.57 10.71
C ALA A 34 -1.47 7.72 9.77
N LEU A 35 -1.09 7.65 8.50
CA LEU A 35 -1.46 8.64 7.48
C LEU A 35 -2.97 8.71 7.22
N SER A 36 -3.69 7.58 7.33
CA SER A 36 -5.15 7.55 7.14
C SER A 36 -5.93 8.40 8.16
N SER A 37 -5.35 8.62 9.34
CA SER A 37 -5.96 9.39 10.43
C SER A 37 -5.53 10.87 10.46
N LEU A 38 -4.66 11.30 9.55
CA LEU A 38 -4.10 12.64 9.53
C LEU A 38 -4.77 13.53 8.49
N ALA A 39 -4.97 14.80 8.82
CA ALA A 39 -5.30 15.82 7.84
C ALA A 39 -4.04 16.18 7.04
N LEU A 40 -4.01 15.77 5.77
CA LEU A 40 -2.96 16.06 4.81
C LEU A 40 -3.34 17.29 3.98
N SER A 41 -2.35 18.06 3.56
CA SER A 41 -2.52 19.08 2.51
C SER A 41 -2.75 18.44 1.15
N ASP A 42 -3.17 19.23 0.16
CA ASP A 42 -3.38 18.73 -1.21
C ASP A 42 -2.10 18.13 -1.81
N VAL A 43 -0.95 18.76 -1.55
CA VAL A 43 0.36 18.27 -2.01
C VAL A 43 0.72 16.95 -1.34
N GLU A 44 0.54 16.85 -0.03
CA GLU A 44 0.80 15.61 0.73
C GLU A 44 -0.16 14.48 0.32
N THR A 45 -1.41 14.82 0.02
CA THR A 45 -2.41 13.86 -0.47
C THR A 45 -2.05 13.33 -1.85
N ALA A 46 -1.58 14.20 -2.75
CA ALA A 46 -1.09 13.78 -4.06
C ALA A 46 0.15 12.87 -3.94
N MET A 47 1.10 13.22 -3.08
CA MET A 47 2.27 12.37 -2.81
C MET A 47 1.89 11.01 -2.23
N LEU A 48 0.94 10.96 -1.30
CA LEU A 48 0.44 9.71 -0.74
C LEU A 48 -0.22 8.85 -1.82
N LEU A 49 -1.00 9.46 -2.72
CA LEU A 49 -1.65 8.74 -3.81
C LEU A 49 -0.65 8.13 -4.79
N ASP A 50 0.44 8.85 -5.11
CA ASP A 50 1.52 8.34 -5.94
C ASP A 50 2.23 7.15 -5.27
N LEU A 51 2.48 7.24 -3.95
CA LEU A 51 3.07 6.13 -3.19
C LEU A 51 2.12 4.91 -3.09
N ASP A 52 0.83 5.14 -2.85
CA ASP A 52 -0.19 4.09 -2.83
C ASP A 52 -0.23 3.36 -4.20
N ALA A 53 -0.09 4.12 -5.31
CA ALA A 53 0.00 3.59 -6.66
C ALA A 53 1.24 2.72 -6.85
N ASP A 54 2.41 3.17 -6.39
CA ASP A 54 3.64 2.39 -6.44
C ASP A 54 3.55 1.08 -5.65
N VAL A 55 2.85 1.07 -4.51
CA VAL A 55 2.61 -0.16 -3.73
C VAL A 55 1.82 -1.16 -4.55
N VAL A 56 0.66 -0.75 -5.08
CA VAL A 56 -0.20 -1.64 -5.87
C VAL A 56 0.52 -2.14 -7.12
N ASP A 57 1.26 -1.27 -7.80
CA ASP A 57 2.04 -1.65 -8.98
C ASP A 57 3.13 -2.67 -8.63
N SER A 58 3.87 -2.46 -7.54
CA SER A 58 4.90 -3.40 -7.06
C SER A 58 4.31 -4.76 -6.67
N LEU A 59 3.17 -4.78 -5.97
CA LEU A 59 2.48 -6.03 -5.60
C LEU A 59 1.99 -6.83 -6.82
N VAL A 60 1.68 -6.14 -7.92
CA VAL A 60 1.26 -6.77 -9.17
C VAL A 60 2.47 -7.24 -9.99
N GLN A 61 3.57 -6.49 -10.00
CA GLN A 61 4.74 -6.76 -10.83
C GLN A 61 5.75 -7.73 -10.21
N PHE A 62 5.91 -7.72 -8.88
CA PHE A 62 6.93 -8.52 -8.20
C PHE A 62 6.36 -9.83 -7.65
N ASP A 63 7.07 -10.92 -7.92
CA ASP A 63 6.73 -12.25 -7.40
C ASP A 63 7.32 -12.50 -6.01
N GLU A 64 8.48 -11.91 -5.72
CA GLU A 64 9.21 -12.11 -4.48
C GLU A 64 8.91 -10.96 -3.51
N ILE A 65 7.89 -11.16 -2.68
CA ILE A 65 7.53 -10.28 -1.57
C ILE A 65 7.49 -11.09 -0.28
N ALA A 66 8.02 -10.52 0.80
CA ALA A 66 8.11 -11.21 2.07
C ALA A 66 6.72 -11.66 2.57
N ASP A 67 6.62 -12.90 3.05
CA ASP A 67 5.34 -13.52 3.43
C ASP A 67 4.55 -12.70 4.45
N TYR A 68 5.24 -12.03 5.40
CA TYR A 68 4.59 -11.20 6.42
C TYR A 68 3.86 -9.99 5.82
N LEU A 69 4.30 -9.48 4.67
CA LEU A 69 3.60 -8.43 3.93
C LEU A 69 2.39 -8.96 3.18
N LEU A 70 2.35 -10.25 2.85
CA LEU A 70 1.27 -10.89 2.11
C LEU A 70 0.22 -11.55 3.03
N GLU A 71 0.41 -11.50 4.35
CA GLU A 71 -0.59 -11.95 5.31
C GLU A 71 -1.70 -10.91 5.45
N ASP A 72 -2.92 -11.24 5.00
CA ASP A 72 -4.07 -10.35 5.08
C ASP A 72 -4.67 -10.35 6.50
N HIS A 73 -4.99 -9.16 7.01
CA HIS A 73 -5.54 -8.98 8.36
C HIS A 73 -7.06 -8.82 8.33
N SER A 74 -7.79 -9.94 8.40
CA SER A 74 -9.26 -9.99 8.29
C SER A 74 -10.02 -9.20 9.37
N GLU A 75 -9.37 -8.91 10.50
CA GLU A 75 -9.89 -8.05 11.56
C GLU A 75 -9.94 -6.57 11.16
N GLN A 76 -9.20 -6.18 10.12
CA GLN A 76 -9.25 -4.85 9.53
C GLN A 76 -10.34 -4.83 8.45
N GLY A 77 -11.20 -3.81 8.47
CA GLY A 77 -12.21 -3.63 7.44
C GLY A 77 -11.59 -3.55 6.05
N LEU A 78 -12.32 -4.02 5.04
CA LEU A 78 -11.79 -4.09 3.67
C LEU A 78 -11.45 -2.71 3.13
N GLU A 79 -12.09 -1.62 3.59
CA GLU A 79 -11.75 -0.24 3.21
C GLU A 79 -10.28 0.13 3.46
N LYS A 80 -9.61 -0.57 4.38
CA LYS A 80 -8.18 -0.42 4.65
C LYS A 80 -7.36 -1.40 3.84
N TRP A 81 -7.39 -1.25 2.52
CA TRP A 81 -6.72 -2.14 1.57
C TRP A 81 -5.23 -2.40 1.89
N TRP A 82 -4.54 -1.47 2.56
CA TRP A 82 -3.13 -1.62 2.95
C TRP A 82 -2.87 -2.74 3.97
N TRP A 83 -3.92 -3.28 4.59
CA TRP A 83 -3.88 -4.47 5.45
C TRP A 83 -4.17 -5.78 4.69
N HIS A 84 -4.49 -5.69 3.40
CA HIS A 84 -4.92 -6.80 2.54
C HIS A 84 -4.03 -6.94 1.30
N LEU A 85 -2.72 -6.71 1.46
CA LEU A 85 -1.76 -6.70 0.35
C LEU A 85 -1.60 -8.08 -0.29
N GLY A 86 -1.79 -9.17 0.46
CA GLY A 86 -1.77 -10.52 -0.07
C GLY A 86 -2.89 -10.76 -1.06
N GLY A 87 -4.11 -10.36 -0.71
CA GLY A 87 -5.26 -10.42 -1.61
C GLY A 87 -5.06 -9.56 -2.86
N ILE A 88 -4.41 -8.40 -2.72
CA ILE A 88 -4.04 -7.57 -3.89
C ILE A 88 -3.00 -8.29 -4.75
N HIS A 89 -1.93 -8.77 -4.16
CA HIS A 89 -0.86 -9.50 -4.85
C HIS A 89 -1.38 -10.74 -5.61
N ARG A 90 -2.32 -11.48 -5.01
CA ARG A 90 -2.98 -12.65 -5.64
C ARG A 90 -4.08 -12.28 -6.64
N GLY A 91 -4.49 -11.02 -6.71
CA GLY A 91 -5.57 -10.60 -7.60
C GLY A 91 -6.98 -10.98 -7.11
N GLU A 92 -7.14 -11.22 -5.81
CA GLU A 92 -8.37 -11.64 -5.12
C GLU A 92 -9.10 -10.50 -4.40
N TYR A 93 -8.40 -9.40 -4.10
CA TYR A 93 -8.99 -8.25 -3.42
C TYR A 93 -10.06 -7.55 -4.29
N PRO A 94 -11.20 -7.10 -3.73
CA PRO A 94 -12.25 -6.46 -4.53
C PRO A 94 -11.79 -5.10 -5.10
N ALA A 95 -11.67 -5.00 -6.43
CA ALA A 95 -11.16 -3.80 -7.09
C ALA A 95 -12.00 -2.54 -6.80
N GLU A 96 -13.31 -2.69 -6.61
CA GLU A 96 -14.22 -1.62 -6.25
C GLU A 96 -13.94 -0.99 -4.88
N LEU A 97 -13.21 -1.67 -4.00
CA LEU A 97 -12.84 -1.14 -2.69
C LEU A 97 -11.52 -0.37 -2.72
N LEU A 98 -10.72 -0.53 -3.78
CA LEU A 98 -9.56 0.34 -4.00
C LEU A 98 -10.01 1.75 -4.39
N PRO A 99 -9.25 2.79 -3.99
CA PRO A 99 -9.39 4.13 -4.55
C PRO A 99 -9.33 4.12 -6.08
N GLU A 100 -10.13 4.97 -6.74
CA GLU A 100 -10.28 4.95 -8.20
C GLU A 100 -8.95 5.01 -8.97
N ALA A 101 -7.99 5.80 -8.46
CA ALA A 101 -6.66 5.91 -9.05
C ALA A 101 -5.91 4.56 -9.07
N LEU A 102 -6.03 3.77 -8.01
CA LEU A 102 -5.34 2.49 -7.86
C LEU A 102 -5.98 1.37 -8.68
N ARG A 103 -7.29 1.44 -8.92
CA ARG A 103 -8.04 0.46 -9.75
C ARG A 103 -7.48 0.33 -11.16
N ARG A 104 -6.82 1.36 -11.67
CA ARG A 104 -6.26 1.35 -13.03
C ARG A 104 -5.01 0.48 -13.12
N LEU A 105 -4.25 0.41 -12.03
CA LEU A 105 -3.03 -0.39 -11.87
C LEU A 105 -3.37 -1.82 -11.48
N TYR A 106 -4.42 -1.99 -10.68
CA TYR A 106 -4.89 -3.28 -10.26
C TYR A 106 -5.69 -4.02 -11.36
N ARG A 107 -5.28 -5.25 -11.67
CA ARG A 107 -5.99 -6.14 -12.60
C ARG A 107 -6.31 -7.46 -11.88
N PRO A 108 -7.53 -7.58 -11.30
CA PRO A 108 -7.97 -8.82 -10.68
C PRO A 108 -7.79 -9.99 -11.64
N HIS A 109 -7.34 -11.15 -11.15
CA HIS A 109 -7.20 -12.41 -11.90
C HIS A 109 -6.07 -12.49 -12.96
N SER A 110 -5.03 -11.66 -12.88
CA SER A 110 -3.91 -11.72 -13.85
C SER A 110 -2.80 -12.72 -13.48
N ARG A 111 -2.72 -13.19 -12.23
CA ARG A 111 -1.76 -14.20 -11.77
C ARG A 111 -2.45 -15.55 -11.57
N ALA A 112 -2.84 -16.16 -12.69
CA ALA A 112 -3.25 -17.55 -12.72
C ALA A 112 -2.12 -18.38 -13.34
N ALA A 113 -1.57 -19.28 -12.50
CA ALA A 113 -0.60 -20.36 -12.76
C ALA A 113 0.88 -19.97 -12.88
#